data_AF-A0A7Y1Z2N3-F1
#
_entry.id   AF-A0A7Y1Z2N3-F1
#
_cell.length_a   1.000
_cell.length_b   1.000
_cell.length_c   1.000
_cell.angle_alpha   90.00
_cell.angle_beta   90.00
_cell.angle_gamma   90.00
#
_symmetry.space_group_name_H-M   'P 1'
#
loop_
_entity.id
_entity.type
_entity.pdbx_description
1 polymer ?
#
loop_
_entity_poly.entity_id
_entity_poly.type
_entity_poly.pdbx_seq_one_letter_code
_entity_poly.pdbx_strand_id
1 'polypeptide(L)'
;MAAPAALHAQEADLAPFVAAFQAKGFDATERAIGALAATGDPRVVPVLETLAAGNLYVVKADRSVVRAERGGAGYLISDPLTGAERGELGRRAVSKVKVNNNLRRVISAAMGSLTLRAADADVRRDAAEAVFTSQDAGALESLEAALAAEQDSGVRQLMEEARAAILL
;
A
#
# COMPACT_ATOMS: atom_id res chain seq x y z
N MET A 1 21.90 -26.48 -22.51
CA MET A 1 22.19 -25.04 -22.50
C MET A 1 20.93 -24.33 -22.00
N ALA A 2 21.06 -23.53 -20.94
CA ALA A 2 20.06 -22.68 -20.26
C ALA A 2 18.83 -23.37 -19.59
N ALA A 3 18.85 -23.37 -18.26
CA ALA A 3 17.73 -23.60 -17.36
C ALA A 3 17.02 -22.25 -17.03
N PRO A 4 16.01 -22.18 -16.14
CA PRO A 4 14.60 -22.01 -16.52
C PRO A 4 13.94 -20.83 -15.76
N ALA A 5 12.60 -20.77 -15.82
CA ALA A 5 11.71 -20.23 -14.78
C ALA A 5 11.27 -18.75 -14.83
N ALA A 6 10.01 -18.61 -14.41
CA ALA A 6 9.33 -17.42 -13.89
C ALA A 6 8.93 -16.32 -14.88
N LEU A 7 7.78 -16.50 -15.55
CA LEU A 7 6.98 -15.37 -16.04
C LEU A 7 5.47 -15.50 -15.72
N HIS A 8 5.10 -16.46 -14.87
CA HIS A 8 3.76 -16.52 -14.27
C HIS A 8 3.91 -16.36 -12.75
N ALA A 9 4.24 -15.14 -12.29
CA ALA A 9 3.98 -14.75 -10.92
C ALA A 9 2.78 -13.81 -10.96
N GLN A 10 1.62 -14.37 -10.61
CA GLN A 10 0.30 -13.75 -10.62
C GLN A 10 0.31 -12.26 -10.23
N GLU A 11 -0.07 -11.43 -11.20
CA GLU A 11 -0.33 -10.00 -11.11
C GLU A 11 -1.36 -9.69 -10.01
N ALA A 12 -0.92 -9.14 -8.87
CA ALA A 12 -1.68 -7.97 -8.42
C ALA A 12 -1.25 -6.88 -9.39
N ASP A 13 -2.17 -6.48 -10.28
CA ASP A 13 -1.83 -5.66 -11.43
C ASP A 13 -1.28 -4.31 -10.94
N LEU A 14 0.03 -4.13 -11.03
CA LEU A 14 0.69 -2.86 -10.73
C LEU A 14 0.71 -1.94 -11.96
N ALA A 15 0.18 -2.37 -13.10
CA ALA A 15 -0.01 -1.53 -14.28
C ALA A 15 -0.73 -0.20 -13.96
N PRO A 16 -1.80 -0.13 -13.12
CA PRO A 16 -2.39 1.15 -12.74
C PRO A 16 -1.40 2.08 -12.03
N PHE A 17 -0.49 1.59 -11.19
CA PHE A 17 0.57 2.43 -10.59
C PHE A 17 1.60 2.88 -11.62
N VAL A 18 1.99 1.99 -12.53
CA VAL A 18 2.93 2.32 -13.62
C VAL A 18 2.32 3.38 -14.55
N ALA A 19 1.04 3.24 -14.91
CA ALA A 19 0.30 4.18 -15.73
C ALA A 19 0.10 5.53 -15.02
N ALA A 20 -0.26 5.51 -13.73
CA ALA A 20 -0.38 6.70 -12.90
C ALA A 20 0.94 7.47 -12.80
N PHE A 21 2.06 6.77 -12.64
CA PHE A 21 3.37 7.39 -12.60
C PHE A 21 3.79 7.97 -13.96
N GLN A 22 3.45 7.30 -15.07
CA GLN A 22 3.68 7.83 -16.42
C GLN A 22 2.88 9.11 -16.69
N ALA A 23 1.69 9.24 -16.13
CA ALA A 23 0.89 10.46 -16.19
C ALA A 23 1.47 11.62 -15.37
N LYS A 24 2.52 11.39 -14.54
CA LYS A 24 3.20 12.39 -13.69
C LYS A 24 2.25 13.25 -12.83
N GLY A 25 1.08 12.73 -12.49
CA GLY A 25 0.05 13.46 -11.74
C GLY A 25 -0.27 12.78 -10.43
N PHE A 26 -0.33 13.54 -9.33
CA PHE A 26 -0.79 13.04 -8.04
C PHE A 26 -2.24 12.51 -8.14
N ASP A 27 -3.09 13.15 -8.94
CA ASP A 27 -4.48 12.70 -9.20
C ASP A 27 -4.55 11.34 -9.90
N ALA A 28 -3.57 11.02 -10.75
CA ALA A 28 -3.53 9.73 -11.42
C ALA A 28 -3.15 8.62 -10.44
N THR A 29 -2.20 8.90 -9.53
CA THR A 29 -1.84 7.99 -8.44
C THR A 29 -3.04 7.77 -7.51
N GLU A 30 -3.78 8.83 -7.20
CA GLU A 30 -5.00 8.75 -6.40
C GLU A 30 -6.03 7.79 -7.01
N ARG A 31 -6.31 7.94 -8.31
CA ARG A 31 -7.21 7.03 -9.03
C ARG A 31 -6.70 5.59 -9.06
N ALA A 32 -5.39 5.38 -9.24
CA ALA A 32 -4.79 4.05 -9.21
C ALA A 32 -4.94 3.40 -7.83
N ILE A 33 -4.74 4.15 -6.76
CA ILE A 33 -4.98 3.69 -5.39
C ILE A 33 -6.44 3.31 -5.20
N GLY A 34 -7.38 4.16 -5.60
CA GLY A 34 -8.82 3.87 -5.50
C GLY A 34 -9.23 2.65 -6.31
N ALA A 35 -8.70 2.48 -7.52
CA ALA A 35 -8.96 1.30 -8.36
C ALA A 35 -8.42 0.01 -7.72
N LEU A 36 -7.22 0.06 -7.12
CA LEU A 36 -6.62 -1.09 -6.45
C LEU A 36 -7.32 -1.43 -5.12
N ALA A 37 -7.76 -0.41 -4.39
CA ALA A 37 -8.61 -0.59 -3.21
C ALA A 37 -9.93 -1.28 -3.58
N ALA A 38 -10.53 -0.87 -4.70
CA ALA A 38 -11.75 -1.49 -5.22
C ALA A 38 -11.55 -2.96 -5.64
N THR A 39 -10.33 -3.37 -6.01
CA THR A 39 -10.02 -4.78 -6.32
C THR A 39 -10.12 -5.69 -5.09
N GLY A 40 -9.96 -5.15 -3.87
CA GLY A 40 -10.06 -5.94 -2.65
C GLY A 40 -8.87 -6.88 -2.40
N ASP A 41 -7.75 -6.72 -3.12
CA ASP A 41 -6.61 -7.64 -3.06
C ASP A 41 -5.69 -7.32 -1.86
N PRO A 42 -5.55 -8.21 -0.86
CA PRO A 42 -4.69 -7.98 0.30
C PRO A 42 -3.20 -7.85 -0.05
N ARG A 43 -2.77 -8.26 -1.25
CA ARG A 43 -1.38 -8.07 -1.72
C ARG A 43 -1.03 -6.62 -2.03
N VAL A 44 -2.04 -5.76 -2.16
CA VAL A 44 -1.88 -4.32 -2.43
C VAL A 44 -1.46 -3.55 -1.16
N VAL A 45 -1.78 -4.08 0.02
CA VAL A 45 -1.48 -3.46 1.32
C VAL A 45 0.01 -3.11 1.47
N PRO A 46 0.96 -4.06 1.32
CA PRO A 46 2.39 -3.73 1.45
C PRO A 46 2.89 -2.76 0.37
N VAL A 47 2.23 -2.69 -0.79
CA VAL A 47 2.55 -1.73 -1.86
C VAL A 47 2.13 -0.32 -1.43
N LEU A 48 0.92 -0.18 -0.90
CA LEU A 48 0.37 1.07 -0.40
C LEU A 48 1.16 1.59 0.81
N GLU A 49 1.58 0.72 1.73
CA GLU A 49 2.46 1.09 2.85
C GLU A 49 3.80 1.63 2.35
N THR A 50 4.39 0.96 1.37
CA THR A 50 5.65 1.40 0.75
C THR A 50 5.49 2.76 0.10
N LEU A 51 4.35 3.00 -0.55
CA LEU A 51 4.01 4.28 -1.14
C LEU A 51 3.80 5.36 -0.08
N ALA A 52 3.10 5.04 1.02
CA ALA A 52 2.88 5.94 2.15
C ALA A 52 4.19 6.32 2.84
N ALA A 53 5.09 5.35 3.05
CA ALA A 53 6.44 5.56 3.56
C ALA A 53 7.31 6.39 2.59
N GLY A 54 6.87 6.55 1.33
CA GLY A 54 7.64 7.19 0.29
C GLY A 54 8.87 6.36 -0.10
N ASN A 55 8.81 5.04 0.08
CA ASN A 55 9.86 4.09 -0.29
C ASN A 55 9.52 3.37 -1.61
N LEU A 56 8.52 3.84 -2.35
CA LEU A 56 8.16 3.32 -3.66
C LEU A 56 8.93 4.06 -4.76
N TYR A 57 9.54 3.29 -5.66
CA TYR A 57 10.37 3.80 -6.73
C TYR A 57 10.00 3.13 -8.05
N VAL A 58 10.34 3.78 -9.15
CA VAL A 58 10.20 3.24 -10.50
C VAL A 58 11.57 3.09 -11.13
N VAL A 59 11.89 1.88 -11.61
CA VAL A 59 13.12 1.60 -12.33
C VAL A 59 13.03 2.23 -13.72
N LYS A 60 14.00 3.06 -14.12
CA LYS A 60 13.97 3.72 -15.43
C LYS A 60 14.20 2.76 -16.60
N ALA A 61 14.94 1.68 -16.37
CA ALA A 61 15.24 0.68 -17.39
C ALA A 61 13.98 -0.05 -17.85
N ASP A 62 13.24 -0.62 -16.88
CA ASP A 62 12.11 -1.53 -17.18
C ASP A 62 10.74 -0.92 -16.86
N ARG A 63 10.70 0.32 -16.36
CA ARG A 63 9.49 1.03 -15.90
C ARG A 63 8.70 0.27 -14.83
N SER A 64 9.33 -0.68 -14.16
CA SER A 64 8.73 -1.46 -13.08
C SER A 64 8.70 -0.68 -11.77
N VAL A 65 7.59 -0.82 -11.04
CA VAL A 65 7.45 -0.31 -9.67
C VAL A 65 8.17 -1.26 -8.72
N VAL A 66 9.05 -0.71 -7.90
CA VAL A 66 9.85 -1.46 -6.94
C VAL A 66 9.86 -0.75 -5.59
N ARG A 67 9.97 -1.52 -4.51
CA ARG A 67 10.31 -0.97 -3.19
C ARG A 67 11.81 -0.67 -3.21
N ALA A 68 12.20 0.55 -2.83
CA ALA A 68 13.61 0.88 -2.67
C ALA A 68 13.87 1.43 -1.27
N GLU A 69 14.77 0.79 -0.55
CA GLU A 69 15.18 1.19 0.79
C GLU A 69 16.64 1.64 0.77
N ARG A 70 16.99 2.60 1.63
CA ARG A 70 18.34 3.17 1.65
C ARG A 70 19.31 2.18 2.30
N GLY A 71 20.03 1.42 1.48
CA GLY A 71 21.12 0.54 1.92
C GLY A 71 22.49 1.09 1.51
N GLY A 72 23.39 1.27 2.48
CA GLY A 72 24.80 1.61 2.25
C GLY A 72 25.04 2.76 1.25
N ALA A 73 25.55 2.43 0.06
CA ALA A 73 25.93 3.38 -0.98
C ALA A 73 24.84 3.61 -2.07
N GLY A 74 23.80 2.78 -2.13
CA GLY A 74 22.76 2.80 -3.16
C GLY A 74 21.34 2.72 -2.58
N TYR A 75 20.47 1.99 -3.30
CA TYR A 75 19.14 1.60 -2.83
C TYR A 75 18.98 0.09 -2.98
N LEU A 76 18.60 -0.57 -1.90
CA LEU A 76 18.17 -1.97 -1.90
C LEU A 76 16.80 -2.05 -2.54
N ILE A 77 16.69 -2.83 -3.60
CA ILE A 77 15.49 -2.99 -4.39
C ILE A 77 14.84 -4.30 -4.00
N SER A 78 13.56 -4.22 -3.67
CA SER A 78 12.74 -5.39 -3.36
C SER A 78 11.44 -5.32 -4.15
N ASP A 79 10.87 -6.49 -4.40
CA ASP A 79 9.56 -6.62 -5.02
C ASP A 79 8.49 -6.08 -4.06
N PRO A 80 7.63 -5.14 -4.49
CA PRO A 80 6.67 -4.50 -3.59
C PRO A 80 5.50 -5.44 -3.23
N LEU A 81 5.25 -6.51 -4.00
CA LEU A 81 4.20 -7.49 -3.69
C LEU A 81 4.70 -8.59 -2.76
N THR A 82 5.89 -9.12 -3.05
CA THR A 82 6.40 -10.33 -2.37
C THR A 82 7.46 -10.00 -1.31
N GLY A 83 7.98 -8.77 -1.30
CA GLY A 83 9.12 -8.39 -0.48
C GLY A 83 10.45 -9.01 -0.94
N ALA A 84 10.46 -9.77 -2.03
CA ALA A 84 11.65 -10.48 -2.50
C ALA A 84 12.73 -9.48 -2.95
N GLU A 85 13.92 -9.56 -2.35
CA GLU A 85 15.05 -8.71 -2.73
C GLU A 85 15.48 -9.00 -4.17
N ARG A 86 15.52 -7.95 -4.99
CA ARG A 86 15.98 -7.97 -6.39
C ARG A 86 17.44 -7.53 -6.54
N GLY A 87 18.05 -7.03 -5.47
CA GLY A 87 19.44 -6.55 -5.43
C GLY A 87 19.54 -5.04 -5.21
N GLU A 88 20.73 -4.47 -5.39
CA GLU A 88 20.98 -3.03 -5.15
C GLU A 88 21.07 -2.26 -6.48
N LEU A 89 20.34 -1.15 -6.60
CA LEU A 89 20.46 -0.22 -7.73
C LEU A 89 20.98 1.14 -7.28
N GLY A 90 21.79 1.76 -8.14
CA GLY A 90 22.26 3.11 -7.92
C GLY A 90 21.13 4.14 -7.99
N ARG A 91 21.19 5.21 -7.17
CA ARG A 91 20.15 6.26 -7.07
C ARG A 91 19.73 6.90 -8.39
N ARG A 92 20.58 6.84 -9.42
CA ARG A 92 20.32 7.42 -10.75
C ARG A 92 19.39 6.55 -11.61
N ALA A 93 19.35 5.24 -11.35
CA ALA A 93 18.59 4.24 -12.09
C ALA A 93 17.12 4.18 -11.65
N VAL A 94 16.80 4.67 -10.45
CA VAL A 94 15.45 4.66 -9.89
C VAL A 94 14.90 6.08 -9.74
N SER A 95 13.58 6.22 -9.86
CA SER A 95 12.87 7.49 -9.66
C SER A 95 11.89 7.35 -8.51
N LYS A 96 12.00 8.23 -7.51
CA LYS A 96 11.15 8.20 -6.32
C LYS A 96 9.72 8.62 -6.68
N VAL A 97 8.73 7.85 -6.22
CA VAL A 97 7.33 8.26 -6.27
C VAL A 97 7.09 9.28 -5.16
N LYS A 98 6.75 10.51 -5.54
CA LYS A 98 6.42 11.57 -4.58
C LYS A 98 4.97 11.41 -4.12
N VAL A 99 4.78 11.45 -2.80
CA VAL A 99 3.47 11.46 -2.15
C VAL A 99 3.30 12.80 -1.43
N ASN A 100 2.19 13.49 -1.72
CA ASN A 100 1.76 14.69 -1.00
C ASN A 100 0.87 14.30 0.20
N ASN A 101 0.50 15.27 1.04
CA ASN A 101 -0.30 15.01 2.23
C ASN A 101 -1.73 14.53 1.90
N ASN A 102 -2.26 14.87 0.72
CA ASN A 102 -3.56 14.40 0.25
C ASN A 102 -3.50 12.91 -0.11
N LEU A 103 -2.50 12.51 -0.89
CA LEU A 103 -2.27 11.12 -1.25
C LEU A 103 -2.01 10.26 -0.02
N ARG A 104 -1.27 10.75 0.99
CA ARG A 104 -1.13 9.99 2.23
C ARG A 104 -2.48 9.67 2.86
N ARG A 105 -3.41 10.64 2.92
CA ARG A 105 -4.78 10.40 3.42
C ARG A 105 -5.54 9.38 2.56
N VAL A 106 -5.49 9.49 1.23
CA VAL A 106 -6.18 8.55 0.33
C VAL A 106 -5.59 7.14 0.40
N ILE A 107 -4.26 7.03 0.49
CA ILE A 107 -3.56 5.75 0.68
C ILE A 107 -3.98 5.12 2.00
N SER A 108 -3.99 5.88 3.09
CA SER A 108 -4.42 5.39 4.40
C SER A 108 -5.88 4.95 4.42
N ALA A 109 -6.78 5.68 3.77
CA ALA A 109 -8.19 5.31 3.61
C ALA A 109 -8.35 3.99 2.82
N ALA A 110 -7.69 3.91 1.66
CA ALA A 110 -7.67 2.71 0.83
C ALA A 110 -7.14 1.49 1.59
N MET A 111 -6.01 1.65 2.29
CA MET A 111 -5.44 0.60 3.14
C MET A 111 -6.44 0.19 4.22
N GLY A 112 -6.96 1.13 5.01
CA GLY A 112 -7.92 0.85 6.07
C GLY A 112 -9.11 0.02 5.58
N SER A 113 -9.72 0.37 4.45
CA SER A 113 -10.83 -0.42 3.89
C SER A 113 -10.45 -1.85 3.52
N LEU A 114 -9.23 -2.07 3.02
CA LEU A 114 -8.70 -3.38 2.64
C LEU A 114 -8.27 -4.21 3.86
N THR A 115 -7.62 -3.59 4.82
CA THR A 115 -6.97 -4.26 5.97
C THR A 115 -7.91 -4.51 7.13
N LEU A 116 -8.99 -3.73 7.29
CA LEU A 116 -10.03 -3.98 8.30
C LEU A 116 -10.69 -5.36 8.17
N ARG A 117 -10.64 -5.96 6.98
CA ARG A 117 -11.19 -7.31 6.72
C ARG A 117 -10.10 -8.38 6.57
N ALA A 118 -8.84 -8.06 6.88
CA ALA A 118 -7.74 -8.99 6.76
C ALA A 118 -7.84 -10.14 7.78
N ALA A 119 -7.42 -11.34 7.38
CA ALA A 119 -7.41 -12.51 8.27
C ALA A 119 -6.40 -12.37 9.43
N ASP A 120 -5.34 -11.58 9.24
CA ASP A 120 -4.27 -11.35 10.20
C ASP A 120 -4.63 -10.23 11.19
N ALA A 121 -4.38 -10.46 12.49
CA ALA A 121 -4.74 -9.53 13.56
C ALA A 121 -3.86 -8.27 13.58
N ASP A 122 -2.56 -8.39 13.26
CA ASP A 122 -1.65 -7.25 13.23
C ASP A 122 -2.04 -6.30 12.07
N VAL A 123 -2.41 -6.87 10.93
CA VAL A 123 -2.89 -6.10 9.77
C VAL A 123 -4.20 -5.37 10.08
N ARG A 124 -5.12 -5.98 10.84
CA ARG A 124 -6.36 -5.32 11.29
C ARG A 124 -6.07 -4.19 12.29
N ARG A 125 -5.03 -4.33 13.12
CA ARG A 125 -4.60 -3.27 14.05
C ARG A 125 -4.10 -2.05 13.31
N ASP A 126 -3.17 -2.24 12.38
CA ASP A 126 -2.61 -1.16 11.56
C ASP A 126 -3.70 -0.49 10.70
N ALA A 127 -4.70 -1.26 10.26
CA ALA A 127 -5.91 -0.75 9.62
C ALA A 127 -6.65 0.26 10.48
N ALA A 128 -6.94 -0.13 11.72
CA ALA A 128 -7.69 0.68 12.66
C ALA A 128 -6.93 1.98 12.99
N GLU A 129 -5.60 1.91 13.15
CA GLU A 129 -4.77 3.09 13.40
C GLU A 129 -4.73 4.04 12.18
N ALA A 130 -4.69 3.49 10.96
CA ALA A 130 -4.77 4.26 9.73
C ALA A 130 -6.13 4.97 9.58
N VAL A 131 -7.23 4.30 9.94
CA VAL A 131 -8.58 4.90 9.94
C VAL A 131 -8.69 5.98 11.02
N PHE A 132 -8.17 5.73 12.22
CA PHE A 132 -8.10 6.73 13.29
C PHE A 132 -7.34 7.99 12.86
N THR A 133 -6.21 7.84 12.17
CA THR A 133 -5.38 8.95 11.69
C THR A 133 -6.03 9.70 10.53
N SER A 134 -6.66 8.98 9.61
CA SER A 134 -7.29 9.59 8.41
C SER A 134 -8.65 10.20 8.69
N GLN A 135 -9.35 9.73 9.73
CA GLN A 135 -10.71 10.12 10.10
C GLN A 135 -11.69 10.00 8.91
N ASP A 136 -11.50 8.94 8.12
CA ASP A 136 -12.28 8.75 6.90
C ASP A 136 -13.70 8.26 7.22
N ALA A 137 -14.69 9.14 7.03
CA ALA A 137 -16.10 8.79 7.16
C ALA A 137 -16.55 7.69 6.19
N GLY A 138 -15.86 7.52 5.05
CA GLY A 138 -16.13 6.44 4.10
C GLY A 138 -15.78 5.05 4.64
N ALA A 139 -14.88 4.98 5.63
CA ALA A 139 -14.49 3.72 6.26
C ALA A 139 -15.44 3.28 7.38
N LEU A 140 -16.39 4.13 7.81
CA LEU A 140 -17.23 3.90 9.00
C LEU A 140 -18.05 2.60 8.92
N GLU A 141 -18.74 2.35 7.80
CA GLU A 141 -19.52 1.12 7.62
C GLU A 141 -18.64 -0.14 7.64
N SER A 142 -17.46 -0.08 7.00
CA SER A 142 -16.51 -1.19 6.98
C SER A 142 -15.90 -1.44 8.35
N LEU A 143 -15.63 -0.37 9.10
CA LEU A 143 -15.12 -0.40 10.45
C LEU A 143 -16.15 -1.00 11.41
N GLU A 144 -17.41 -0.59 11.36
CA GLU A 144 -18.47 -1.16 12.19
C GLU A 144 -18.70 -2.66 11.88
N ALA A 145 -18.66 -3.04 10.60
CA ALA A 145 -18.74 -4.44 10.20
C ALA A 145 -17.54 -5.28 10.71
N ALA A 146 -16.33 -4.72 10.65
CA ALA A 146 -15.13 -5.38 11.18
C ALA A 146 -15.20 -5.52 12.70
N LEU A 147 -15.64 -4.47 13.41
CA LEU A 147 -15.77 -4.43 14.87
C LEU A 147 -16.76 -5.48 15.39
N ALA A 148 -17.83 -5.75 14.64
CA ALA A 148 -18.81 -6.79 14.94
C ALA A 148 -18.24 -8.22 14.80
N ALA A 149 -17.28 -8.43 13.90
CA ALA A 149 -16.64 -9.72 13.65
C ALA A 149 -15.33 -9.90 14.43
N GLU A 150 -14.76 -8.82 14.94
CA GLU A 150 -13.46 -8.82 15.59
C GLU A 150 -13.49 -9.62 16.90
N GLN A 151 -12.50 -10.49 17.09
CA GLN A 151 -12.38 -11.30 18.32
C GLN A 151 -11.22 -10.84 19.20
N ASP A 152 -10.24 -10.16 18.63
CA ASP A 152 -9.11 -9.63 19.38
C ASP A 152 -9.51 -8.35 20.15
N SER A 153 -9.29 -8.34 21.46
CA SER A 153 -9.67 -7.22 22.32
C SER A 153 -8.81 -5.97 22.08
N GLY A 154 -7.54 -6.14 21.72
CA GLY A 154 -6.63 -5.03 21.43
C GLY A 154 -6.94 -4.35 20.11
N VAL A 155 -7.26 -5.14 19.07
CA VAL A 155 -7.70 -4.61 17.78
C VAL A 155 -9.07 -3.95 17.90
N ARG A 156 -10.00 -4.57 18.63
CA ARG A 156 -11.35 -4.01 18.85
C ARG A 156 -11.29 -2.62 19.49
N GLN A 157 -10.44 -2.43 20.50
CA GLN A 157 -10.28 -1.13 21.16
C GLN A 157 -9.80 -0.05 20.17
N LEU A 158 -8.79 -0.38 19.33
CA LEU A 158 -8.33 0.54 18.30
C LEU A 158 -9.42 0.87 17.27
N MET A 159 -10.23 -0.12 16.88
CA MET A 159 -11.36 0.11 15.95
C MET A 159 -12.44 1.00 16.57
N GLU A 160 -12.70 0.88 17.87
CA GLU A 160 -13.62 1.78 18.59
C GLU A 160 -13.09 3.21 18.66
N GLU A 161 -11.79 3.38 18.92
CA GLU A 161 -11.11 4.69 18.91
C GLU A 161 -11.17 5.33 17.51
N ALA A 162 -10.90 4.54 16.46
CA ALA A 162 -11.02 4.96 15.07
C ALA A 162 -12.45 5.42 14.73
N ARG A 163 -13.46 4.68 15.21
CA ARG A 163 -14.87 5.03 15.02
C ARG A 163 -15.22 6.34 15.72
N ALA A 164 -14.74 6.54 16.94
CA ALA A 164 -14.96 7.77 17.68
C ALA A 164 -14.31 8.98 16.99
N ALA A 165 -13.11 8.80 16.41
CA ALA A 165 -12.41 9.87 15.69
C ALA A 165 -13.09 10.30 14.39
N ILE A 166 -13.82 9.40 13.73
CA ILE A 166 -14.64 9.72 12.54
C ILE A 166 -15.88 10.56 12.93
N LEU A 167 -16.44 10.34 14.12
CA LEU A 167 -17.70 10.94 14.57
C LEU A 167 -17.51 12.30 15.27
N LEU A 168 -16.26 12.73 15.49
CA LEU A 168 -15.85 13.94 16.21
C LEU A 168 -15.63 15.13 15.26
#